data_AF-A0A3D0R5I3-F1
#
_entry.id   AF-A0A3D0R5I3-F1
#
_cell.length_a   1.000
_cell.length_b   1.000
_cell.length_c   1.000
_cell.angle_alpha   90.00
_cell.angle_beta   90.00
_cell.angle_gamma   90.00
#
_symmetry.space_group_name_H-M   'P 1'
#
loop_
_entity.id
_entity.type
_entity.pdbx_description
1 polymer ?
#
loop_
_entity_poly.entity_id
_entity_poly.type
_entity_poly.pdbx_seq_one_letter_code
_entity_poly.pdbx_strand_id
1 'polypeptide(L)'
;MGSVHGTTSTRETTDWRDQALCREVDPEIMFPESSQTAIDEAKQLCARCPVIDACSEWAITTGEQFGIWGGMDQGQRAKARRERGFTAARTPAACGTESGAKRHRRNGEDPCGSCKEAQLAVWAQRRVRPSRARVAA
;
A
#
# COMPACT_ATOMS: atom_id res chain seq x y z
N MET A 1 -50.43 -17.64 -27.23
CA MET A 1 -49.51 -18.01 -28.34
C MET A 1 -48.53 -16.86 -28.47
N GLY A 2 -47.51 -16.79 -27.61
CA GLY A 2 -46.18 -17.35 -27.88
C GLY A 2 -45.19 -16.18 -27.95
N SER A 3 -44.72 -15.69 -26.80
CA SER A 3 -43.70 -14.64 -26.76
C SER A 3 -42.33 -15.29 -26.67
N VAL A 4 -41.62 -15.26 -27.79
CA VAL A 4 -40.23 -15.70 -27.94
C VAL A 4 -39.31 -14.62 -27.39
N HIS A 5 -38.84 -14.78 -26.15
CA HIS A 5 -37.71 -13.97 -25.68
C HIS A 5 -36.42 -14.68 -26.04
N GLY A 6 -35.73 -14.10 -27.03
CA GLY A 6 -34.42 -14.53 -27.48
C GLY A 6 -33.42 -14.56 -26.33
N THR A 7 -32.71 -15.68 -26.23
CA THR A 7 -31.54 -15.87 -25.39
C THR A 7 -30.47 -14.84 -25.76
N THR A 8 -30.28 -13.86 -24.90
CA THR A 8 -29.08 -13.02 -24.94
C THR A 8 -27.88 -13.90 -24.59
N SER A 9 -27.15 -14.30 -25.63
CA SER A 9 -25.82 -14.89 -25.55
C SER A 9 -24.87 -13.88 -24.88
N THR A 10 -24.63 -14.06 -23.60
CA THR A 10 -23.62 -13.28 -22.86
C THR A 10 -22.25 -13.77 -23.32
N ARG A 11 -21.44 -12.86 -23.86
CA ARG A 11 -20.02 -13.08 -24.15
C ARG A 11 -19.33 -13.63 -22.90
N GLU A 12 -18.98 -14.91 -22.90
CA GLU A 12 -18.11 -15.50 -21.87
C GLU A 12 -16.69 -15.00 -22.12
N THR A 13 -16.35 -13.84 -21.57
CA THR A 13 -14.95 -13.52 -21.29
C THR A 13 -14.58 -14.28 -20.01
N THR A 14 -13.91 -15.41 -20.13
CA THR A 14 -13.38 -16.17 -18.99
C THR A 14 -12.59 -15.22 -18.08
N ASP A 15 -13.00 -15.09 -16.81
CA ASP A 15 -12.24 -14.29 -15.85
C ASP A 15 -10.90 -15.02 -15.60
N TRP A 16 -9.79 -14.28 -15.58
CA TRP A 16 -8.49 -14.86 -15.27
C TRP A 16 -8.50 -15.55 -13.89
N ARG A 17 -9.36 -15.10 -12.98
CA ARG A 17 -9.56 -15.75 -11.67
C ARG A 17 -10.02 -17.19 -11.79
N ASP A 18 -10.72 -17.57 -12.84
CA ASP A 18 -11.21 -18.95 -13.03
C ASP A 18 -10.07 -19.94 -13.29
N GLN A 19 -8.90 -19.44 -13.72
CA GLN A 19 -7.68 -20.22 -13.97
C GLN A 19 -6.69 -20.18 -12.80
N ALA A 20 -7.08 -19.60 -11.65
CA ALA A 20 -6.20 -19.45 -10.50
C ALA A 20 -6.02 -20.77 -9.74
N LEU A 21 -4.77 -21.26 -9.67
CA LEU A 21 -4.40 -22.48 -8.95
C LEU A 21 -4.82 -22.46 -7.47
N CYS A 22 -4.82 -21.29 -6.83
CA CYS A 22 -5.22 -21.17 -5.41
C CYS A 22 -6.71 -21.50 -5.15
N ARG A 23 -7.54 -21.65 -6.20
CA ARG A 23 -8.92 -22.13 -6.07
C ARG A 23 -9.01 -23.63 -5.82
N GLU A 24 -7.94 -24.37 -6.09
CA GLU A 24 -7.88 -25.83 -5.94
C GLU A 24 -7.37 -26.26 -4.57
N VAL A 25 -7.04 -25.31 -3.69
CA VAL A 25 -6.54 -25.56 -2.33
C VAL A 25 -7.39 -24.83 -1.29
N ASP A 26 -7.09 -25.07 -0.02
CA ASP A 26 -7.73 -24.34 1.08
C ASP A 26 -7.41 -22.84 0.99
N PRO A 27 -8.42 -21.95 0.92
CA PRO A 27 -8.21 -20.51 0.87
C PRO A 27 -7.40 -19.97 2.06
N GLU A 28 -7.45 -20.60 3.24
CA GLU A 28 -6.72 -20.17 4.44
C GLU A 28 -5.20 -20.17 4.22
N ILE A 29 -4.69 -21.00 3.30
CA ILE A 29 -3.26 -21.00 2.91
C ILE A 29 -2.86 -19.63 2.35
N MET A 30 -3.76 -18.96 1.62
CA MET A 30 -3.48 -17.64 1.04
C MET A 30 -3.59 -16.51 2.07
N PHE A 31 -4.08 -16.81 3.29
CA PHE A 31 -4.18 -15.90 4.43
C PHE A 31 -3.40 -16.45 5.62
N PRO A 32 -2.08 -16.68 5.47
CA PRO A 32 -1.29 -17.33 6.50
C PRO A 32 -1.25 -16.47 7.76
N GLU A 33 -1.17 -17.13 8.92
CA GLU A 33 -0.76 -16.48 10.16
C GLU A 33 0.63 -15.84 9.99
N SER A 34 1.03 -14.96 10.91
CA SER A 34 2.31 -14.22 10.86
C SER A 34 3.58 -15.08 10.98
N SER A 35 3.49 -16.39 10.75
CA SER A 35 4.61 -17.32 10.62
C SER A 35 5.28 -17.19 9.26
N GLN A 36 6.61 -17.00 9.24
CA GLN A 36 7.39 -16.90 8.01
C GLN A 36 7.26 -18.17 7.15
N THR A 37 7.21 -19.34 7.78
CA THR A 37 7.08 -20.62 7.07
C THR A 37 5.76 -20.71 6.30
N ALA A 38 4.65 -20.30 6.91
CA ALA A 38 3.34 -20.30 6.27
C ALA A 38 3.26 -19.29 5.12
N ILE A 39 3.89 -18.12 5.29
CA ILE A 39 4.03 -17.10 4.23
C ILE A 39 4.83 -17.66 3.04
N ASP A 40 5.93 -18.34 3.30
CA ASP A 40 6.79 -18.89 2.25
C ASP A 40 6.11 -20.04 1.49
N GLU A 41 5.37 -20.91 2.18
CA GLU A 41 4.57 -21.97 1.58
C GLU A 41 3.50 -21.40 0.63
N ALA A 42 2.72 -20.43 1.12
CA ALA A 42 1.70 -19.76 0.32
C ALA A 42 2.28 -19.06 -0.91
N LYS A 43 3.45 -18.43 -0.77
CA LYS A 43 4.18 -17.82 -1.89
C LYS A 43 4.67 -18.85 -2.91
N GLN A 44 5.19 -19.99 -2.46
CA GLN A 44 5.65 -21.07 -3.35
C GLN A 44 4.48 -21.65 -4.16
N LEU A 45 3.31 -21.80 -3.55
CA LEU A 45 2.09 -22.18 -4.25
C LEU A 45 1.70 -21.12 -5.29
N CYS A 46 1.66 -19.85 -4.87
CA CYS A 46 1.29 -18.74 -5.74
C CYS A 46 2.25 -18.58 -6.93
N ALA A 47 3.54 -18.84 -6.74
CA ALA A 47 4.57 -18.76 -7.78
C ALA A 47 4.36 -19.74 -8.96
N ARG A 48 3.56 -20.80 -8.76
CA ARG A 48 3.23 -21.78 -9.80
C ARG A 48 1.91 -21.47 -10.51
N CYS A 49 1.21 -20.43 -10.10
CA CYS A 49 -0.10 -20.08 -10.63
C CYS A 49 0.03 -19.47 -12.05
N PRO A 50 -0.71 -19.97 -13.06
CA PRO A 50 -0.59 -19.48 -14.44
C PRO A 50 -1.04 -18.03 -14.62
N VAL A 51 -1.82 -17.50 -13.67
CA VAL A 51 -2.37 -16.14 -13.71
C VAL A 51 -1.66 -15.18 -12.75
N ILE A 52 -0.42 -15.51 -12.34
CA ILE A 52 0.35 -14.71 -11.39
C ILE A 52 0.50 -13.25 -11.80
N ASP A 53 0.72 -12.98 -13.09
CA ASP A 53 0.91 -11.63 -13.62
C ASP A 53 -0.38 -10.81 -13.49
N ALA A 54 -1.51 -11.35 -13.99
CA ALA A 54 -2.82 -10.70 -13.89
C ALA A 54 -3.25 -10.50 -12.43
N CYS A 55 -2.97 -11.48 -11.57
CA CYS A 55 -3.23 -11.41 -10.13
C CYS A 55 -2.41 -10.32 -9.45
N SER A 56 -1.11 -10.23 -9.76
CA SER A 56 -0.22 -9.22 -9.20
C SER A 56 -0.65 -7.80 -9.60
N GLU A 57 -1.01 -7.60 -10.86
CA GLU A 57 -1.44 -6.31 -11.38
C GLU A 57 -2.76 -5.87 -10.75
N TRP A 58 -3.73 -6.80 -10.67
CA TRP A 58 -4.99 -6.53 -10.00
C TRP A 58 -4.79 -6.16 -8.53
N ALA A 59 -4.01 -6.94 -7.78
CA ALA A 59 -3.81 -6.70 -6.35
C ALA A 59 -3.06 -5.39 -6.04
N ILE A 60 -2.11 -5.00 -6.90
CA ILE A 60 -1.40 -3.72 -6.80
C ILE A 60 -2.36 -2.55 -7.07
N THR A 61 -3.12 -2.62 -8.17
CA THR A 61 -3.99 -1.53 -8.63
C THR A 61 -5.17 -1.30 -7.69
N THR A 62 -5.84 -2.37 -7.25
CA THR A 62 -6.96 -2.27 -6.29
C THR A 62 -6.51 -1.97 -4.88
N GLY A 63 -5.27 -2.31 -4.54
CA GLY A 63 -4.72 -2.11 -3.20
C GLY A 63 -5.25 -3.09 -2.17
N GLU A 64 -5.45 -4.35 -2.57
CA GLU A 64 -5.81 -5.44 -1.67
C GLU A 64 -4.83 -5.49 -0.49
N GLN A 65 -5.34 -5.57 0.74
CA GLN A 65 -4.57 -5.31 1.96
C GLN A 65 -4.13 -6.59 2.65
N PHE A 66 -4.81 -7.71 2.44
CA PHE A 66 -4.54 -8.95 3.19
C PHE A 66 -4.11 -10.09 2.29
N GLY A 67 -3.51 -11.12 2.88
CA GLY A 67 -3.11 -12.34 2.20
C GLY A 67 -1.99 -12.20 1.16
N ILE A 68 -1.70 -13.34 0.53
CA ILE A 68 -0.73 -13.50 -0.55
C ILE A 68 -1.44 -13.30 -1.90
N TRP A 69 -0.91 -12.40 -2.73
CA TRP A 69 -1.46 -12.12 -4.06
C TRP A 69 -0.32 -11.95 -5.06
N GLY A 70 -0.41 -12.63 -6.21
CA GLY A 70 0.61 -12.52 -7.27
C GLY A 70 2.04 -12.79 -6.77
N GLY A 71 2.21 -13.74 -5.86
CA GLY A 71 3.51 -14.09 -5.25
C GLY A 71 4.01 -13.12 -4.17
N MET A 72 3.21 -12.12 -3.78
CA MET A 72 3.60 -11.08 -2.82
C MET A 72 2.80 -11.15 -1.52
N ASP A 73 3.48 -10.98 -0.39
CA ASP A 73 2.83 -10.64 0.87
C ASP A 73 2.37 -9.16 0.91
N GLN A 74 1.65 -8.79 1.98
CA GLN A 74 1.16 -7.43 2.21
C GLN A 74 2.28 -6.38 2.13
N GLY A 75 3.43 -6.61 2.76
CA GLY A 75 4.53 -5.67 2.82
C GLY A 75 5.20 -5.47 1.47
N GLN A 76 5.45 -6.57 0.75
CA GLN A 76 5.97 -6.55 -0.62
C GLN A 76 5.01 -5.82 -1.56
N ARG A 77 3.71 -6.10 -1.47
CA ARG A 77 2.69 -5.45 -2.28
C ARG A 77 2.57 -3.96 -1.96
N ALA A 78 2.61 -3.58 -0.69
CA ALA A 78 2.63 -2.18 -0.27
C ALA A 78 3.87 -1.43 -0.81
N LYS A 79 5.03 -2.10 -0.86
CA LYS A 79 6.25 -1.56 -1.50
C LYS A 79 6.05 -1.36 -3.00
N ALA A 80 5.56 -2.37 -3.73
CA ALA A 80 5.30 -2.28 -5.16
C ALA A 80 4.30 -1.16 -5.50
N ARG A 81 3.23 -1.01 -4.70
CA ARG A 81 2.26 0.08 -4.85
C ARG A 81 2.89 1.46 -4.67
N ARG A 82 3.79 1.63 -3.70
CA ARG A 82 4.52 2.89 -3.50
C ARG A 82 5.44 3.21 -4.67
N GLU A 83 6.15 2.22 -5.18
CA GLU A 83 7.07 2.37 -6.31
C GLU A 83 6.33 2.72 -7.61
N ARG A 84 5.10 2.21 -7.78
CA ARG A 84 4.22 2.50 -8.93
C ARG A 84 3.27 3.69 -8.71
N GLY A 85 3.37 4.40 -7.59
CA GLY A 85 2.56 5.60 -7.33
C GLY A 85 1.09 5.35 -6.97
N PHE A 86 0.68 4.12 -6.66
CA PHE A 86 -0.69 3.78 -6.23
C PHE A 86 -0.99 4.14 -4.76
N THR A 87 -0.03 4.69 -4.01
CA THR A 87 -0.31 5.13 -2.64
C THR A 87 -1.31 6.28 -2.63
N ALA A 88 -2.23 6.28 -1.66
CA ALA A 88 -3.11 7.41 -1.44
C ALA A 88 -2.28 8.70 -1.38
N ALA A 89 -2.69 9.72 -2.13
CA ALA A 89 -2.04 11.01 -2.09
C ALA A 89 -2.05 11.50 -0.64
N ARG A 90 -0.86 11.65 -0.04
CA ARG A 90 -0.78 12.29 1.27
C ARG A 90 -1.19 13.74 1.06
N THR A 91 -2.21 14.20 1.78
CA THR A 91 -2.52 15.63 1.84
C THR A 91 -1.23 16.37 2.23
N PRO A 92 -0.75 17.32 1.40
CA PRO A 92 0.44 18.08 1.72
C PRO A 92 0.29 18.74 3.07
N ALA A 93 1.37 18.77 3.86
CA ALA A 93 1.35 19.47 5.13
C ALA A 93 0.97 20.95 4.91
N ALA A 94 -0.03 21.41 5.67
CA ALA A 94 -0.52 22.76 5.61
C ALA A 94 0.61 23.77 5.94
N CYS A 95 0.56 24.93 5.29
CA CYS A 95 1.43 26.06 5.61
C CYS A 95 1.21 26.52 7.07
N GLY A 96 2.23 27.13 7.69
CA GLY A 96 2.16 27.52 9.11
C GLY A 96 2.49 26.41 10.11
N THR A 97 2.86 25.21 9.64
CA THR A 97 3.29 24.10 10.50
C THR A 97 4.78 23.78 10.27
N GLU A 98 5.45 23.18 11.26
CA GLU A 98 6.82 22.67 11.07
C GLU A 98 6.89 21.71 9.86
N SER A 99 5.87 20.86 9.70
CA SER A 99 5.74 19.93 8.58
C SER A 99 5.59 20.65 7.24
N GLY A 100 4.82 21.73 7.17
CA GLY A 100 4.72 22.59 5.98
C GLY A 100 6.05 23.25 5.64
N ALA A 101 6.78 23.72 6.65
CA ALA A 101 8.08 24.34 6.45
C ALA A 101 9.17 23.32 6.05
N LYS A 102 9.09 22.07 6.52
CA LYS A 102 9.93 20.95 6.05
C LYS A 102 9.63 20.59 4.59
N ARG A 103 8.36 20.64 4.17
CA ARG A 103 7.95 20.38 2.78
C ARG A 103 8.64 21.33 1.80
N HIS A 104 8.65 22.64 2.06
CA HIS A 104 9.34 23.61 1.20
C HIS A 104 10.84 23.29 1.03
N ARG A 105 11.54 23.00 2.13
CA ARG A 105 12.97 22.63 2.09
C ARG A 105 13.23 21.36 1.27
N ARG A 106 12.38 20.33 1.40
CA ARG A 106 12.51 19.09 0.62
C ARG A 106 12.32 19.35 -0.88
N ASN A 107 11.48 20.30 -1.24
CA ASN A 107 11.20 20.66 -2.62
C ASN A 107 12.19 21.70 -3.20
N GLY A 108 13.12 22.23 -2.41
CA GLY A 108 14.03 23.30 -2.84
C GLY A 108 13.38 24.67 -2.99
N GLU A 109 12.21 24.88 -2.36
CA GLU A 109 11.44 26.12 -2.41
C GLU A 109 11.75 27.00 -1.18
N ASP A 110 11.69 28.33 -1.35
CA ASP A 110 11.73 29.26 -0.21
C ASP A 110 10.42 29.13 0.62
N PRO A 111 10.49 28.92 1.95
CA PRO A 111 9.28 28.78 2.74
C PRO A 111 8.47 30.08 2.79
N CYS A 112 7.15 29.97 2.67
CA CYS A 112 6.27 31.14 2.86
C CYS A 112 6.37 31.70 4.28
N GLY A 113 5.91 32.94 4.49
CA GLY A 113 6.01 33.64 5.78
C GLY A 113 5.54 32.81 6.97
N SER A 114 4.34 32.23 6.89
CA SER A 114 3.79 31.39 7.97
C SER A 114 4.63 30.12 8.24
N CYS A 115 5.25 29.54 7.21
CA CYS A 115 6.17 28.42 7.37
C CYS A 115 7.52 28.84 7.98
N LYS A 116 8.04 30.04 7.66
CA LYS A 116 9.25 30.59 8.29
C LYS A 116 9.03 30.82 9.79
N GLU A 117 7.91 31.46 10.15
CA GLU A 117 7.51 31.66 11.55
C GLU A 117 7.45 30.32 12.32
N ALA A 118 6.84 29.29 11.73
CA ALA A 118 6.78 27.96 12.33
C ALA A 118 8.18 27.33 12.55
N GLN A 119 9.15 27.56 11.66
CA GLN A 119 10.53 27.09 11.85
C GLN A 119 11.23 27.81 13.00
N LEU A 120 11.07 29.13 13.08
CA LEU A 120 11.65 29.95 14.15
C LEU A 120 11.09 29.53 15.51
N ALA A 121 9.78 29.26 15.61
CA ALA A 121 9.15 28.76 16.82
C ALA A 121 9.77 27.44 17.31
N VAL A 122 10.07 26.50 16.41
CA VAL A 122 10.74 25.23 16.76
C VAL A 122 12.16 25.47 17.27
N TRP A 123 12.91 26.41 16.69
CA TRP A 123 14.25 26.76 17.16
C TRP A 123 14.24 27.47 18.52
N ALA A 124 13.27 28.36 18.76
CA ALA A 124 13.08 29.01 20.05
C ALA A 124 12.81 27.97 21.15
N GLN A 125 11.91 27.01 20.91
CA GLN A 125 11.64 25.93 21.85
C GLN A 125 12.90 25.11 22.18
N ARG A 126 13.77 24.83 21.19
CA ARG A 126 15.01 24.07 21.41
C ARG A 126 16.03 24.81 22.27
N ARG A 127 16.10 26.15 22.18
CA ARG A 127 17.03 26.96 23.00
C ARG A 127 16.65 26.99 24.47
N VAL A 128 15.37 26.82 24.79
CA VAL A 128 14.85 26.87 26.17
C VAL A 128 14.76 25.48 26.79
N ARG A 129 14.93 24.39 26.03
CA ARG A 129 14.95 23.03 26.59
C ARG A 129 16.22 22.84 27.42
N PRO A 130 16.15 22.68 28.75
CA PRO A 130 17.32 22.35 29.54
C PRO A 130 17.87 21.00 29.06
N SER A 131 19.19 20.87 29.00
CA SER A 131 19.84 19.59 28.75
C SER A 131 19.28 18.58 29.75
N ARG A 132 18.72 17.46 29.28
CA ARG A 132 18.29 16.37 30.18
C ARG A 132 19.49 16.03 31.06
N ALA A 133 19.41 16.35 32.35
CA ALA A 133 20.38 15.87 33.32
C ALA A 133 20.42 14.35 33.18
N ARG A 134 21.61 13.78 33.02
CA ARG A 134 21.78 12.33 33.06
C ARG A 134 21.29 11.88 34.43
N VAL A 135 20.23 11.06 34.48
CA VAL A 135 19.83 10.38 35.70
C VAL A 135 21.00 9.47 36.09
N ALA A 136 21.71 9.83 37.15
CA ALA A 136 22.73 8.98 37.76
C ALA A 136 22.01 7.83 38.49
N ALA A 137 22.54 6.62 38.32
CA ALA A 137 22.05 5.37 38.89
C ALA A 137 22.27 5.31 40.41
#